data_AF-A0A484ZZ19-F1
#
_entry.id   AF-A0A484ZZ19-F1
#
_cell.length_a   1.000
_cell.length_b   1.000
_cell.length_c   1.000
_cell.angle_alpha   90.00
_cell.angle_beta   90.00
_cell.angle_gamma   90.00
#
_symmetry.space_group_name_H-M   'P 1'
#
loop_
_entity.id
_entity.type
_entity.pdbx_description
1 polymer ?
#
loop_
_entity_poly.entity_id
_entity_poly.type
_entity_poly.pdbx_seq_one_letter_code
_entity_poly.pdbx_strand_id
1 'polypeptide(L)'
;MTPDPIGLLGGVNQYQYVDGNPINAFDPLGLLKTDTSGQEVILDNKRGSITFPPTVSAQKQQRHLKGTAPENKGYLENIEDAQKVLDEYRAGNYRFITENLRENEVTIEVPSVTGTHVNVGNPNGLPDLVLKTNVFKIQSIKSPKIVPVNPTKGSD
;
A
#
# COMPACT_ATOMS: atom_id res chain seq x y z
N MET A 1 -33.11 4.63 20.06
CA MET A 1 -32.21 4.15 19.00
C MET A 1 -30.98 5.01 19.07
N THR A 2 -29.81 4.42 19.26
CA THR A 2 -28.54 5.13 19.38
C THR A 2 -27.82 5.01 18.03
N PRO A 3 -27.35 6.12 17.43
CA PRO A 3 -26.58 6.05 16.18
C PRO A 3 -25.29 5.27 16.37
N ASP A 4 -24.77 4.67 15.29
CA ASP A 4 -23.53 3.91 15.31
C ASP A 4 -22.36 4.75 15.90
N PRO A 5 -21.64 4.25 16.92
CA PRO A 5 -20.54 4.99 17.56
C PRO A 5 -19.38 5.33 16.63
N ILE A 6 -19.19 4.65 15.48
CA ILE A 6 -18.16 5.03 14.49
C ILE A 6 -18.65 6.12 13.53
N GLY A 7 -19.93 6.50 13.61
CA GLY A 7 -20.52 7.59 12.86
C GLY A 7 -20.35 7.42 11.34
N LEU A 8 -20.03 8.50 10.65
CA LEU A 8 -19.85 8.51 9.18
C LEU A 8 -18.70 7.60 8.69
N LEU A 9 -17.80 7.13 9.59
CA LEU A 9 -16.74 6.18 9.23
C LEU A 9 -17.30 4.78 8.97
N GLY A 10 -18.48 4.46 9.49
CA GLY A 10 -19.20 3.19 9.25
C GLY A 10 -20.13 3.20 8.05
N GLY A 11 -20.10 4.27 7.24
CA GLY A 11 -20.98 4.46 6.09
C GLY A 11 -21.96 5.61 6.27
N VAL A 12 -22.65 5.95 5.17
CA VAL A 12 -23.58 7.10 5.12
C VAL A 12 -24.83 6.83 5.97
N ASN A 13 -25.19 5.56 6.18
CA ASN A 13 -26.32 5.17 7.00
C ASN A 13 -25.85 4.76 8.41
N GLN A 14 -25.96 5.69 9.36
CA GLN A 14 -25.57 5.51 10.76
C GLN A 14 -26.44 4.52 11.56
N TYR A 15 -27.36 3.84 10.88
CA TYR A 15 -28.22 2.79 11.43
C TYR A 15 -28.02 1.44 10.70
N GLN A 16 -26.99 1.32 9.85
CA GLN A 16 -26.72 0.13 9.05
C GLN A 16 -25.98 -0.93 9.88
N TYR A 17 -26.67 -2.04 10.16
CA TYR A 17 -26.12 -3.19 10.86
C TYR A 17 -25.31 -4.07 9.90
N VAL A 18 -24.02 -4.31 10.20
CA VAL A 18 -23.15 -5.27 9.50
C VAL A 18 -23.07 -5.01 7.98
N ASP A 19 -22.85 -3.76 7.58
CA ASP A 19 -22.77 -3.33 6.16
C ASP A 19 -23.93 -3.85 5.27
N GLY A 20 -25.08 -4.19 5.87
CA GLY A 20 -26.25 -4.73 5.15
C GLY A 20 -26.20 -6.22 4.82
N ASN A 21 -25.31 -7.03 5.41
CA ASN A 21 -25.26 -8.49 5.21
C ASN A 21 -25.47 -9.30 6.51
N PRO A 22 -26.65 -9.22 7.14
CA PRO A 22 -26.94 -9.89 8.41
C PRO A 22 -27.12 -11.41 8.31
N ILE A 23 -27.14 -11.97 7.10
CA ILE A 23 -27.32 -13.43 6.87
C ILE A 23 -25.99 -14.17 7.01
N ASN A 24 -24.88 -13.54 6.60
CA ASN A 24 -23.55 -14.16 6.62
C ASN A 24 -22.65 -13.63 7.75
N ALA A 25 -23.08 -12.58 8.45
CA ALA A 25 -22.32 -11.98 9.53
C ALA A 25 -23.25 -11.59 10.67
N PHE A 26 -22.87 -12.00 11.87
CA PHE A 26 -23.56 -11.74 13.13
C PHE A 26 -22.61 -10.98 14.04
N ASP A 27 -23.04 -9.84 14.55
CA ASP A 27 -22.23 -8.98 15.43
C ASP A 27 -22.85 -8.91 16.84
N PRO A 28 -22.44 -9.81 17.75
CA PRO A 28 -22.99 -9.87 19.10
C PRO A 28 -22.45 -8.82 20.07
N LEU A 29 -21.42 -8.03 19.73
CA LEU A 29 -20.78 -7.08 20.65
C LEU A 29 -20.46 -5.71 20.05
N GLY A 30 -20.60 -5.51 18.75
CA GLY A 30 -20.45 -4.20 18.13
C GLY A 30 -19.04 -3.66 18.21
N LEU A 31 -18.05 -4.39 17.65
CA LEU A 31 -16.61 -4.08 17.52
C LEU A 31 -15.68 -4.98 18.35
N LEU A 32 -14.52 -5.28 17.74
CA LEU A 32 -13.30 -5.97 18.24
C LEU A 32 -13.20 -7.48 17.89
N LYS A 33 -12.20 -7.81 17.06
CA LYS A 33 -11.64 -9.17 16.97
C LYS A 33 -10.45 -9.25 17.91
N THR A 34 -10.59 -10.02 18.98
CA THR A 34 -9.51 -10.41 19.89
C THR A 34 -8.69 -11.54 19.30
N ASP A 35 -7.40 -11.59 19.61
CA ASP A 35 -6.60 -12.80 19.40
C ASP A 35 -6.84 -13.80 20.56
N THR A 36 -6.30 -15.01 20.42
CA THR A 36 -6.47 -16.13 21.36
C THR A 36 -5.93 -15.85 22.77
N SER A 37 -5.29 -14.70 23.01
CA SER A 37 -4.77 -14.28 24.31
C SER A 37 -5.65 -13.26 25.06
N GLY A 38 -6.74 -12.79 24.44
CA GLY A 38 -7.67 -11.85 25.07
C GLY A 38 -7.10 -10.45 25.29
N GLN A 39 -6.01 -10.10 24.60
CA GLN A 39 -5.49 -8.74 24.54
C GLN A 39 -6.13 -7.98 23.38
N GLU A 40 -6.46 -6.69 23.59
CA GLU A 40 -6.83 -5.79 22.50
C GLU A 40 -5.65 -5.67 21.53
N VAL A 41 -5.70 -6.42 20.43
CA VAL A 41 -4.84 -6.14 19.30
C VAL A 41 -5.50 -4.96 18.58
N ILE A 42 -5.01 -3.75 18.82
CA ILE A 42 -5.17 -2.68 17.83
C ILE A 42 -4.42 -3.18 16.60
N LEU A 43 -5.12 -3.90 15.72
CA LEU A 43 -4.67 -4.09 14.35
C LEU A 43 -4.67 -2.68 13.79
N ASP A 44 -3.52 -2.03 13.89
CA ASP A 44 -3.26 -0.71 13.34
C ASP A 44 -3.33 -0.91 11.82
N ASN A 45 -4.56 -1.01 11.30
CA ASN A 45 -4.94 -0.97 9.88
C ASN A 45 -4.71 0.45 9.41
N LYS A 46 -3.52 0.98 9.68
CA LYS A 46 -3.08 2.30 9.33
C LYS A 46 -3.07 2.32 7.82
N ARG A 47 -3.96 3.12 7.25
CA ARG A 47 -4.02 3.37 5.82
C ARG A 47 -3.22 4.63 5.53
N GLY A 48 -2.60 4.68 4.36
CA GLY A 48 -2.09 5.95 3.85
C GLY A 48 -3.25 6.93 3.67
N SER A 49 -3.03 8.19 4.02
CA SER A 49 -4.00 9.27 3.90
C SER A 49 -3.94 9.95 2.53
N ILE A 50 -2.83 9.80 1.79
CA ILE A 50 -2.65 10.39 0.46
C ILE A 50 -3.56 9.73 -0.56
N THR A 51 -4.35 10.53 -1.27
CA THR A 51 -5.15 10.04 -2.41
C THR A 51 -4.39 10.21 -3.72
N PHE A 52 -4.30 9.14 -4.50
CA PHE A 52 -3.76 9.15 -5.86
C PHE A 52 -4.88 8.96 -6.90
N PRO A 53 -4.74 9.55 -8.10
CA PRO A 53 -5.57 9.23 -9.27
C PRO A 53 -5.60 7.72 -9.55
N PRO A 54 -6.63 7.22 -10.26
CA PRO A 54 -6.83 5.79 -10.45
C PRO A 54 -5.82 5.13 -11.39
N THR A 55 -4.99 5.90 -12.10
CA THR A 55 -4.17 5.39 -13.21
C THR A 55 -2.73 5.79 -13.04
N VAL A 56 -1.82 4.84 -13.24
CA VAL A 56 -0.38 5.11 -13.29
C VAL A 56 -0.02 5.94 -14.53
N SER A 57 0.94 6.85 -14.38
CA SER A 57 1.46 7.63 -15.50
C SER A 57 2.41 6.78 -16.33
N ALA A 58 1.99 6.32 -17.51
CA ALA A 58 2.83 5.52 -18.41
C ALA A 58 4.19 6.17 -18.70
N GLN A 59 4.20 7.47 -19.00
CA GLN A 59 5.42 8.24 -19.28
C GLN A 59 6.39 8.24 -18.08
N LYS A 60 5.88 8.48 -16.85
CA LYS A 60 6.74 8.47 -15.66
C LYS A 60 7.15 7.05 -15.26
N GLN A 61 6.27 6.08 -15.49
CA GLN A 61 6.49 4.68 -15.13
C GLN A 61 7.53 4.01 -16.04
N GLN A 62 7.70 4.45 -17.28
CA GLN A 62 8.69 3.89 -18.23
C GLN A 62 10.10 3.74 -17.62
N ARG A 63 10.50 4.61 -16.71
CA ARG A 63 11.82 4.54 -16.04
C ARG A 63 11.91 3.46 -14.94
N HIS A 64 10.84 2.73 -14.70
CA HIS A 64 10.63 1.74 -13.66
C HIS A 64 9.97 0.46 -14.21
N LEU A 65 10.11 0.21 -15.52
CA LEU A 65 9.66 -1.03 -16.18
C LEU A 65 10.85 -1.80 -16.72
N LYS A 66 10.76 -3.12 -16.70
CA LYS A 66 11.78 -4.00 -17.26
C LYS A 66 11.98 -3.71 -18.74
N GLY A 67 13.24 -3.69 -19.19
CA GLY A 67 13.62 -3.38 -20.57
C GLY A 67 13.74 -1.88 -20.88
N THR A 68 13.17 -0.98 -20.06
CA THR A 68 13.28 0.48 -20.24
C THR A 68 13.85 1.23 -19.04
N ALA A 69 13.85 0.61 -17.85
CA ALA A 69 14.48 1.16 -16.67
C ALA A 69 16.00 1.25 -16.86
N PRO A 70 16.66 2.35 -16.42
CA PRO A 70 18.10 2.42 -16.34
C PRO A 70 18.67 1.29 -15.45
N GLU A 71 19.89 0.84 -15.75
CA GLU A 71 20.55 -0.26 -15.03
C GLU A 71 20.62 -0.06 -13.51
N ASN A 72 20.69 1.20 -13.06
CA ASN A 72 20.78 1.55 -11.65
C ASN A 72 19.44 1.85 -10.97
N LYS A 73 18.32 1.44 -11.56
CA LYS A 73 16.98 1.66 -11.00
C LYS A 73 16.19 0.37 -10.88
N GLY A 74 15.44 0.29 -9.78
CA GLY A 74 14.45 -0.76 -9.60
C GLY A 74 13.30 -0.66 -10.61
N TYR A 75 12.75 -1.82 -10.97
CA TYR A 75 11.74 -1.98 -12.01
C TYR A 75 10.68 -3.03 -11.66
N LEU A 76 9.47 -2.84 -12.21
CA LEU A 76 8.42 -3.86 -12.31
C LEU A 76 8.50 -4.58 -13.66
N GLU A 77 7.87 -5.75 -13.78
CA GLU A 77 7.91 -6.52 -15.03
C GLU A 77 7.20 -5.75 -16.17
N ASN A 78 6.06 -5.13 -15.88
CA ASN A 78 5.24 -4.43 -16.85
C ASN A 78 4.38 -3.33 -16.20
N ILE A 79 3.61 -2.60 -17.02
CA ILE A 79 2.76 -1.48 -16.58
C ILE A 79 1.56 -1.98 -15.77
N GLU A 80 1.08 -3.19 -16.05
CA GLU A 80 -0.03 -3.86 -15.38
C GLU A 80 0.29 -4.14 -13.92
N ASP A 81 1.51 -4.59 -13.61
CA ASP A 81 1.97 -4.79 -12.23
C ASP A 81 2.02 -3.46 -11.47
N ALA A 82 2.47 -2.38 -12.12
CA ALA A 82 2.47 -1.05 -11.52
C ALA A 82 1.03 -0.58 -11.24
N GLN A 83 0.12 -0.79 -12.18
CA GLN A 83 -1.30 -0.47 -12.00
C GLN A 83 -1.92 -1.29 -10.87
N LYS A 84 -1.60 -2.58 -10.77
CA LYS A 84 -2.07 -3.45 -9.69
C LYS A 84 -1.62 -2.95 -8.31
N VAL A 85 -0.38 -2.50 -8.14
CA VAL A 85 0.06 -1.90 -6.86
C VAL A 85 -0.79 -0.68 -6.48
N LEU A 86 -1.10 0.18 -7.45
CA LEU A 86 -1.95 1.35 -7.22
C LEU A 86 -3.40 0.97 -6.89
N ASP A 87 -3.93 -0.06 -7.55
CA ASP A 87 -5.29 -0.54 -7.31
C ASP A 87 -5.44 -1.18 -5.94
N GLU A 88 -4.46 -1.99 -5.51
CA GLU A 88 -4.43 -2.60 -4.17
C GLU A 88 -4.32 -1.51 -3.09
N TYR A 89 -3.53 -0.45 -3.32
CA TYR A 89 -3.49 0.72 -2.45
C TYR A 89 -4.87 1.39 -2.31
N ARG A 90 -5.55 1.62 -3.43
CA ARG A 90 -6.87 2.26 -3.43
C ARG A 90 -7.94 1.37 -2.80
N ALA A 91 -7.83 0.05 -2.97
CA ALA A 91 -8.72 -0.93 -2.36
C ALA A 91 -8.48 -1.06 -0.85
N GLY A 92 -7.26 -0.84 -0.36
CA GLY A 92 -6.89 -1.11 1.04
C GLY A 92 -6.24 -2.47 1.27
N ASN A 93 -5.86 -3.16 0.20
CA ASN A 93 -5.33 -4.52 0.22
C ASN A 93 -3.80 -4.51 0.26
N TYR A 94 -3.24 -3.87 1.28
CA TYR A 94 -1.79 -3.70 1.43
C TYR A 94 -1.40 -3.64 2.90
N ARG A 95 -0.13 -3.89 3.18
CA ARG A 95 0.43 -3.57 4.50
C ARG A 95 1.09 -2.20 4.42
N PHE A 96 0.67 -1.28 5.26
CA PHE A 96 1.26 0.05 5.34
C PHE A 96 2.66 0.00 5.96
N ILE A 97 3.57 0.84 5.46
CA ILE A 97 4.92 0.98 6.01
C ILE A 97 5.15 2.42 6.45
N THR A 98 5.18 3.37 5.52
CA THR A 98 5.43 4.78 5.82
C THR A 98 4.67 5.71 4.88
N GLU A 99 4.50 6.96 5.32
CA GLU A 99 3.91 8.03 4.52
C GLU A 99 4.70 9.32 4.76
N ASN A 100 5.03 10.03 3.69
CA ASN A 100 5.62 11.36 3.72
C ASN A 100 4.66 12.35 3.06
N LEU A 101 3.92 13.10 3.87
CA LEU A 101 2.94 14.08 3.41
C LEU A 101 3.57 15.29 2.72
N ARG A 102 4.84 15.62 3.01
CA ARG A 102 5.53 16.75 2.37
C ARG A 102 5.90 16.41 0.93
N GLU A 103 6.41 15.21 0.72
CA GLU A 103 6.83 14.72 -0.60
C GLU A 103 5.69 14.04 -1.37
N ASN A 104 4.56 13.83 -0.70
CA ASN A 104 3.42 13.07 -1.21
C ASN A 104 3.81 11.66 -1.66
N GLU A 105 4.48 10.94 -0.77
CA GLU A 105 4.94 9.57 -0.98
C GLU A 105 4.32 8.62 0.03
N VAL A 106 3.95 7.42 -0.42
CA VAL A 106 3.50 6.34 0.46
C VAL A 106 4.30 5.09 0.15
N THR A 107 4.82 4.44 1.18
CA THR A 107 5.47 3.13 1.07
C THR A 107 4.54 2.07 1.63
N ILE A 108 4.29 1.04 0.84
CA ILE A 108 3.39 -0.07 1.16
C ILE A 108 4.02 -1.39 0.72
N GLU A 109 3.60 -2.48 1.34
CA GLU A 109 3.84 -3.82 0.85
C GLU A 109 2.57 -4.38 0.20
N VAL A 110 2.71 -4.92 -1.01
CA VAL A 110 1.65 -5.55 -1.79
C VAL A 110 2.08 -6.98 -2.11
N PRO A 111 1.69 -7.98 -1.28
CA PRO A 111 2.16 -9.36 -1.42
C PRO A 111 1.86 -10.00 -2.79
N SER A 112 0.82 -9.51 -3.49
CA SER A 112 0.36 -10.02 -4.77
C SER A 112 1.18 -9.53 -5.98
N VAL A 113 2.20 -8.68 -5.77
CA VAL A 113 3.05 -8.09 -6.82
C VAL A 113 4.52 -8.24 -6.47
N THR A 114 5.36 -8.60 -7.46
CA THR A 114 6.81 -8.69 -7.29
C THR A 114 7.51 -7.75 -8.26
N GLY A 115 8.33 -6.84 -7.73
CA GLY A 115 9.28 -6.02 -8.47
C GLY A 115 10.72 -6.44 -8.19
N THR A 116 11.65 -5.71 -8.81
CA THR A 116 13.09 -5.83 -8.56
C THR A 116 13.60 -4.49 -8.04
N HIS A 117 14.13 -4.47 -6.82
CA HIS A 117 14.93 -3.36 -6.31
C HIS A 117 16.35 -3.50 -6.84
N VAL A 118 16.92 -2.40 -7.33
CA VAL A 118 18.30 -2.35 -7.82
C VAL A 118 18.99 -1.16 -7.16
N ASN A 119 20.16 -1.42 -6.59
CA ASN A 119 21.08 -0.42 -6.07
C ASN A 119 22.48 -0.83 -6.52
N VAL A 120 23.05 -0.10 -7.48
CA VAL A 120 24.38 -0.36 -8.04
C VAL A 120 25.23 0.90 -8.00
N GLY A 121 26.54 0.74 -7.93
CA GLY A 121 27.47 1.88 -7.92
C GLY A 121 27.38 2.71 -6.63
N ASN A 122 27.23 2.03 -5.49
CA ASN A 122 27.13 2.71 -4.20
C ASN A 122 28.40 3.54 -3.91
N PRO A 123 28.28 4.86 -3.66
CA PRO A 123 29.45 5.72 -3.45
C PRO A 123 30.26 5.36 -2.20
N ASN A 124 29.67 4.62 -1.25
CA ASN A 124 30.33 4.15 -0.04
C ASN A 124 31.02 2.78 -0.23
N GLY A 125 31.11 2.27 -1.46
CA GLY A 125 31.77 1.00 -1.77
C GLY A 125 31.00 -0.25 -1.32
N LEU A 126 29.72 -0.10 -0.96
CA LEU A 126 28.87 -1.26 -0.66
C LEU A 126 28.61 -2.06 -1.96
N PRO A 127 28.48 -3.40 -1.86
CA PRO A 127 28.19 -4.24 -3.02
C PRO A 127 26.90 -3.84 -3.73
N ASP A 128 26.89 -4.08 -5.03
CA ASP A 128 25.69 -4.00 -5.84
C ASP A 128 24.61 -4.96 -5.29
N LEU A 129 23.40 -4.46 -5.20
CA LEU A 129 22.27 -5.13 -4.58
C LEU A 129 21.10 -5.19 -5.56
N VAL A 130 20.76 -6.40 -5.99
CA VAL A 130 19.58 -6.69 -6.82
C VAL A 130 18.69 -7.66 -6.05
N LEU A 131 17.53 -7.17 -5.60
CA LEU A 131 16.62 -7.94 -4.75
C LEU A 131 15.22 -7.98 -5.36
N LYS A 132 14.55 -9.13 -5.22
CA LYS A 132 13.10 -9.17 -5.39
C LYS A 132 12.43 -8.46 -4.22
N THR A 133 11.38 -7.72 -4.51
CA THR A 133 10.64 -6.94 -3.51
C THR A 133 9.16 -6.92 -3.85
N ASN A 134 8.35 -6.99 -2.81
CA ASN A 134 6.91 -6.71 -2.84
C ASN A 134 6.60 -5.39 -2.11
N VAL A 135 7.65 -4.59 -1.83
CA VAL A 135 7.55 -3.28 -1.19
C VAL A 135 7.72 -2.20 -2.23
N PHE A 136 6.76 -1.29 -2.25
CA PHE A 136 6.62 -0.28 -3.28
C PHE A 136 6.39 1.09 -2.66
N LYS A 137 7.01 2.08 -3.28
CA LYS A 137 6.75 3.48 -3.01
C LYS A 137 5.88 4.07 -4.12
N ILE A 138 4.73 4.62 -3.76
CA ILE A 138 3.85 5.39 -4.63
C ILE A 138 4.24 6.86 -4.51
N GLN A 139 4.49 7.51 -5.64
CA GLN A 139 4.91 8.91 -5.71
C GLN A 139 4.03 9.69 -6.67
N SER A 140 4.05 11.04 -6.56
CA SER A 140 3.40 11.97 -7.50
C SER A 140 1.87 11.93 -7.54
N ILE A 141 1.22 12.67 -6.63
CA ILE A 141 -0.25 12.78 -6.51
C ILE A 141 -1.03 13.22 -7.76
N LYS A 142 -0.41 13.83 -8.77
CA LYS A 142 -1.09 14.20 -10.03
C LYS A 142 -0.86 13.19 -11.16
N SER A 143 0.20 12.41 -11.08
CA SER A 143 0.58 11.46 -12.13
C SER A 143 1.35 10.33 -11.46
N PRO A 144 0.63 9.38 -10.83
CA PRO A 144 1.21 8.36 -9.98
C PRO A 144 2.29 7.55 -10.69
N LYS A 145 3.33 7.18 -9.97
CA LYS A 145 4.32 6.20 -10.40
C LYS A 145 4.72 5.31 -9.22
N ILE A 146 5.10 4.08 -9.54
CA ILE A 146 5.42 3.03 -8.57
C ILE A 146 6.91 2.71 -8.66
N VAL A 147 7.58 2.74 -7.52
CA VAL A 147 9.02 2.47 -7.42
C VAL A 147 9.25 1.28 -6.49
N PRO A 148 9.89 0.19 -6.96
CA PRO A 148 10.32 -0.90 -6.10
C PRO A 148 11.41 -0.43 -5.12
N VAL A 149 11.20 -0.67 -3.83
CA VAL A 149 12.15 -0.28 -2.78
C VAL A 149 12.71 -1.51 -2.07
N ASN A 150 13.80 -1.32 -1.34
CA ASN A 150 14.44 -2.40 -0.60
C ASN A 150 13.48 -2.91 0.51
N PRO A 151 13.12 -4.20 0.52
CA PRO A 151 12.17 -4.75 1.49
C PRO A 151 12.71 -4.77 2.92
N THR A 152 14.03 -4.68 3.12
CA THR A 152 14.66 -4.74 4.44
C THR A 152 14.96 -3.37 5.06
N LYS A 153 14.85 -2.27 4.29
CA LYS A 153 15.08 -0.89 4.77
C LYS A 153 13.77 -0.17 5.15
N GLY A 154 12.88 -0.87 5.84
CA GLY A 154 11.52 -0.39 6.16
C GLY A 154 11.36 0.40 7.47
N SER A 155 12.41 0.65 8.24
CA SER A 155 12.32 1.36 9.52
C SER A 155 13.66 2.00 9.90
N ASP A 156 13.84 3.27 9.56
CA ASP A 156 14.75 4.19 10.25
C ASP A 156 13.98 5.51 10.48
#